data_AF-A0A5K3F9J5-F1
#
_entry.id   AF-A0A5K3F9J5-F1
#
_cell.length_a   1.000
_cell.length_b   1.000
_cell.length_c   1.000
_cell.angle_alpha   90.00
_cell.angle_beta   90.00
_cell.angle_gamma   90.00
#
_symmetry.space_group_name_H-M   'P 1'
#
loop_
_entity.id
_entity.type
_entity.pdbx_description
1 polymer ?
#
loop_
_entity_poly.entity_id
_entity_poly.type
_entity_poly.pdbx_seq_one_letter_code
_entity_poly.pdbx_strand_id
1 'polypeptide(L)'
;MADTLVVNSQFTRDVFKKIFPALKDRKLHVLYPVPNTENLVLPSNVYEKSLDGSYAPPNADLAIHDLKSVLGVCPKLVFLSINRYERKKNVALAFESFAFLKNHWSSLIHNPSVSHSDVLIVHMGGYDSRILENVEYFNELTHLVEELEIAEQAVLLRSVPSNLKCLLIAASTAVIYTPENEHFGIVPLEAMFLGRPVVAPDSGGPRETIIDQQTGFLCPIHENKLLKNSEVASHIAGFMSKFINDPELSKTMGKRSHEHVVQNFSTEAFRKQFAVILQDTLSIDKQLG
;
A
#
# COMPACT_ATOMS: atom_id res chain seq x y z
N MET A 1 11.97 -14.45 -32.82
CA MET A 1 10.81 -14.38 -31.90
C MET A 1 11.30 -14.79 -30.52
N ALA A 2 10.75 -14.27 -29.42
CA ALA A 2 11.16 -14.71 -28.08
C ALA A 2 10.63 -16.13 -27.78
N ASP A 3 11.48 -17.00 -27.25
CA ASP A 3 11.16 -18.38 -26.88
C ASP A 3 10.15 -18.43 -25.74
N THR A 4 10.29 -17.55 -24.76
CA THR A 4 9.39 -17.41 -23.61
C THR A 4 8.97 -15.96 -23.40
N LEU A 5 7.70 -15.75 -23.07
CA LEU A 5 7.16 -14.46 -22.69
C LEU A 5 6.93 -14.43 -21.18
N VAL A 6 7.48 -13.41 -20.53
CA VAL A 6 7.36 -13.20 -19.08
C VAL A 6 6.79 -11.82 -18.82
N VAL A 7 5.84 -11.72 -17.90
CA VAL A 7 5.22 -10.46 -17.44
C VAL A 7 5.36 -10.34 -15.93
N ASN A 8 5.28 -9.11 -15.43
CA ASN A 8 5.55 -8.78 -14.02
C ASN A 8 4.36 -9.00 -13.06
N SER A 9 3.17 -9.28 -13.58
CA SER A 9 1.96 -9.51 -12.79
C SER A 9 0.87 -10.20 -13.63
N GLN A 10 -0.15 -10.76 -12.96
CA GLN A 10 -1.34 -11.29 -13.63
C GLN A 10 -2.15 -10.19 -14.31
N PHE A 11 -2.25 -9.01 -13.68
CA PHE A 11 -2.88 -7.85 -14.29
C PHE A 11 -2.23 -7.49 -15.62
N THR A 12 -0.90 -7.40 -15.66
CA THR A 12 -0.16 -7.15 -16.90
C THR A 12 -0.35 -8.27 -17.91
N ARG A 13 -0.47 -9.54 -17.47
CA ARG A 13 -0.78 -10.67 -18.36
C ARG A 13 -2.14 -10.49 -19.06
N ASP A 14 -3.15 -10.08 -18.31
CA ASP A 14 -4.51 -9.92 -18.83
C ASP A 14 -4.61 -8.69 -19.75
N VAL A 15 -3.92 -7.60 -19.39
CA VAL A 15 -3.75 -6.44 -20.28
C VAL A 15 -3.03 -6.85 -21.57
N PHE A 16 -1.94 -7.61 -21.48
CA PHE A 16 -1.19 -8.09 -22.65
C PHE A 16 -2.09 -8.89 -23.60
N LYS A 17 -2.89 -9.82 -23.08
CA LYS A 17 -3.81 -10.63 -23.89
C LYS A 17 -4.88 -9.80 -24.60
N LYS A 18 -5.35 -8.71 -23.96
CA LYS A 18 -6.31 -7.77 -24.55
C LYS A 18 -5.69 -6.91 -25.65
N ILE A 19 -4.47 -6.40 -25.42
CA ILE A 19 -3.78 -5.49 -26.35
C ILE A 19 -3.13 -6.22 -27.53
N PHE A 20 -2.69 -7.47 -27.34
CA PHE A 20 -2.07 -8.30 -28.37
C PHE A 20 -2.89 -9.58 -28.67
N PRO A 21 -4.08 -9.47 -29.30
CA PRO A 21 -4.95 -10.62 -29.56
C PRO A 21 -4.29 -11.74 -30.36
N ALA A 22 -3.36 -11.40 -31.27
CA ALA A 22 -2.61 -12.37 -32.06
C ALA A 22 -1.66 -13.25 -31.23
N LEU A 23 -1.32 -12.83 -30.01
CA LEU A 23 -0.43 -13.55 -29.09
C LEU A 23 -1.15 -14.07 -27.85
N LYS A 24 -2.48 -13.93 -27.75
CA LYS A 24 -3.25 -14.25 -26.54
C LYS A 24 -3.14 -15.71 -26.09
N ASP A 25 -2.94 -16.61 -27.06
CA ASP A 25 -2.87 -18.06 -26.85
C ASP A 25 -1.44 -18.52 -26.54
N ARG A 26 -0.42 -17.64 -26.62
CA ARG A 26 0.93 -17.97 -26.17
C ARG A 26 0.95 -18.11 -24.64
N LYS A 27 1.68 -19.10 -24.14
CA LYS A 27 1.96 -19.26 -22.71
C LYS A 27 2.74 -18.03 -22.21
N LEU A 28 2.16 -17.33 -21.25
CA LEU A 28 2.78 -16.21 -20.54
C LEU A 28 3.09 -16.66 -19.11
N HIS A 29 4.34 -16.55 -18.71
CA HIS A 29 4.74 -16.76 -17.32
C HIS A 29 4.64 -15.45 -16.56
N VAL A 30 4.21 -15.52 -15.30
CA VAL A 30 4.29 -14.38 -14.38
C VAL A 30 5.53 -14.55 -13.53
N LEU A 31 6.33 -13.49 -13.47
CA LEU A 31 7.50 -13.41 -12.61
C LEU A 31 7.43 -12.07 -11.87
N TYR A 32 7.06 -12.13 -10.60
CA TYR A 32 6.88 -10.94 -9.80
C TYR A 32 8.21 -10.23 -9.53
N PRO A 33 8.30 -8.90 -9.68
CA PRO A 33 9.53 -8.19 -9.41
C PRO A 33 9.81 -8.14 -7.90
N VAL A 34 11.09 -8.01 -7.56
CA VAL A 34 11.56 -7.93 -6.17
C VAL A 34 11.47 -6.48 -5.70
N PRO A 35 10.75 -6.17 -4.60
CA PRO A 35 10.78 -4.84 -4.02
C PRO A 35 12.17 -4.56 -3.43
N ASN A 36 12.60 -3.30 -3.42
CA ASN A 36 13.90 -2.93 -2.88
C ASN A 36 13.88 -2.89 -1.35
N THR A 37 13.87 -4.08 -0.74
CA THR A 37 13.78 -4.23 0.72
C THR A 37 15.06 -3.88 1.46
N GLU A 38 16.21 -3.88 0.78
CA GLU A 38 17.51 -3.52 1.37
C GLU A 38 17.55 -2.06 1.84
N ASN A 39 16.78 -1.19 1.19
CA ASN A 39 16.66 0.22 1.56
C ASN A 39 15.55 0.51 2.58
N LEU A 40 14.80 -0.52 3.02
CA LEU A 40 13.73 -0.40 4.02
C LEU A 40 14.27 -0.59 5.43
N VAL A 41 15.15 0.33 5.85
CA VAL A 41 15.84 0.28 7.14
C VAL A 41 15.17 1.21 8.14
N LEU A 42 14.90 0.67 9.33
CA LEU A 42 14.35 1.42 10.46
C LEU A 42 15.43 1.69 11.52
N PRO A 43 15.29 2.77 12.31
CA PRO A 43 16.11 3.00 13.50
C PRO A 43 16.02 1.82 14.49
N SER A 44 17.13 1.50 15.17
CA SER A 44 17.21 0.33 16.07
C SER A 44 16.27 0.43 17.28
N ASN A 45 15.95 1.64 17.74
CA ASN A 45 14.93 1.85 18.78
C ASN A 45 13.52 1.50 18.29
N VAL A 46 13.23 1.66 16.99
CA VAL A 46 11.92 1.37 16.39
C VAL A 46 11.79 -0.11 16.03
N TYR A 47 12.87 -0.73 15.56
CA TYR A 47 12.88 -2.13 15.16
C TYR A 47 14.23 -2.78 15.45
N GLU A 48 14.16 -3.86 16.21
CA GLU A 48 15.28 -4.75 16.45
C GLU A 48 14.88 -6.16 16.03
N LYS A 49 15.80 -6.89 15.38
CA LYS A 49 15.55 -8.26 14.97
C LYS A 49 15.44 -9.15 16.20
N SER A 50 14.44 -10.02 16.24
CA SER A 50 14.32 -11.01 17.31
C SER A 50 15.53 -11.94 17.31
N LEU A 51 15.98 -12.33 18.52
CA LEU A 51 17.11 -13.25 18.73
C LEU A 51 16.87 -14.64 18.13
N ASP A 52 15.61 -15.08 18.08
CA ASP A 52 15.20 -16.36 17.51
C ASP A 52 15.01 -16.32 15.97
N GLY A 53 15.28 -15.17 15.34
CA GLY A 53 15.09 -14.96 13.91
C GLY A 53 13.64 -14.79 13.47
N SER A 54 12.68 -14.81 14.40
CA SER A 54 11.27 -14.52 14.08
C SER A 54 11.06 -13.03 13.80
N TYR A 55 10.08 -12.73 12.94
CA TYR A 55 9.71 -11.35 12.67
C TYR A 55 8.82 -10.79 13.79
N ALA A 56 9.21 -9.64 14.33
CA ALA A 56 8.40 -8.83 15.23
C ALA A 56 8.03 -7.52 14.54
N PRO A 57 6.76 -7.07 14.55
CA PRO A 57 6.40 -5.79 13.96
C PRO A 57 7.13 -4.61 14.64
N PRO A 58 7.45 -3.53 13.90
CA PRO A 58 8.11 -2.35 14.47
C PRO A 58 7.23 -1.66 15.52
N ASN A 59 7.89 -1.00 16.47
CA ASN A 59 7.23 -0.23 17.52
C ASN A 59 6.68 1.09 16.95
N ALA A 60 5.37 1.15 16.76
CA ALA A 60 4.70 2.32 16.19
C ALA A 60 4.80 3.55 17.09
N ASP A 61 4.72 3.39 18.42
CA ASP A 61 4.78 4.51 19.36
C ASP A 61 6.13 5.22 19.32
N LEU A 62 7.22 4.45 19.26
CA LEU A 62 8.57 4.99 19.10
C LEU A 62 8.77 5.64 17.74
N ALA A 63 8.19 5.08 16.68
CA ALA A 63 8.22 5.70 15.36
C ALA A 63 7.45 7.04 15.35
N ILE A 64 6.28 7.11 15.97
CA ILE A 64 5.48 8.35 16.13
C ILE A 64 6.26 9.38 16.96
N HIS A 65 6.90 8.94 18.05
CA HIS A 65 7.74 9.82 18.88
C HIS A 65 8.86 10.46 18.06
N ASP A 66 9.57 9.67 17.25
CA ASP A 66 10.66 10.16 16.40
C ASP A 66 10.16 11.07 15.25
N LEU A 67 8.87 10.97 14.90
CA LEU A 67 8.19 11.82 13.92
C LEU A 67 7.60 13.12 14.50
N LYS A 68 7.66 13.34 15.81
CA LYS A 68 7.03 14.50 16.47
C LYS A 68 7.40 15.85 15.84
N SER A 69 8.68 16.03 15.49
CA SER A 69 9.16 17.27 14.86
C SER A 69 8.67 17.46 13.43
N VAL A 70 8.35 16.35 12.74
CA VAL A 70 7.85 16.35 11.36
C VAL A 70 6.33 16.53 11.33
N LEU A 71 5.60 15.86 12.22
CA LEU A 71 4.14 15.90 12.26
C LEU A 71 3.60 17.09 13.07
N GLY A 72 4.40 17.66 13.97
CA GLY A 72 3.99 18.71 14.90
C GLY A 72 3.10 18.23 16.06
N VAL A 73 2.62 16.99 16.00
CA VAL A 73 1.73 16.34 16.98
C VAL A 73 2.19 14.90 17.26
N CYS A 74 1.69 14.32 18.35
CA CYS A 74 1.87 12.91 18.70
C CYS A 74 0.51 12.21 18.72
N PRO A 75 -0.02 11.77 17.58
CA PRO A 75 -1.29 11.04 17.52
C PRO A 75 -1.14 9.65 18.14
N LYS A 76 -2.25 9.04 18.56
CA LYS A 76 -2.25 7.61 18.95
C LYS A 76 -2.27 6.69 17.73
N LEU A 77 -2.89 7.13 16.64
CA LEU A 77 -3.06 6.34 15.42
C LEU A 77 -2.76 7.20 14.19
N VAL A 78 -2.08 6.59 13.21
CA VAL A 78 -1.73 7.24 11.94
C VAL A 78 -2.21 6.39 10.77
N PHE A 79 -3.06 6.94 9.92
CA PHE A 79 -3.33 6.35 8.60
C PHE A 79 -2.45 7.03 7.56
N LEU A 80 -1.78 6.24 6.73
CA LEU A 80 -0.76 6.75 5.83
C LEU A 80 -1.15 6.52 4.37
N SER A 81 -1.23 7.58 3.57
CA SER A 81 -1.35 7.52 2.12
C SER A 81 0.01 7.79 1.47
N ILE A 82 0.41 6.99 0.48
CA ILE A 82 1.75 7.04 -0.13
C ILE A 82 1.65 6.94 -1.64
N ASN A 83 1.72 8.07 -2.34
CA ASN A 83 1.68 8.12 -3.81
C ASN A 83 2.27 9.42 -4.34
N ARG A 84 2.65 9.48 -5.63
CA ARG A 84 3.00 10.76 -6.25
C ARG A 84 1.78 11.71 -6.27
N TYR A 85 2.06 13.01 -6.28
CA TYR A 85 1.05 14.05 -6.54
C TYR A 85 0.64 14.04 -8.02
N GLU A 86 -0.15 13.04 -8.42
CA GLU A 86 -0.69 12.84 -9.76
C GLU A 86 -2.19 12.48 -9.63
N ARG A 87 -3.06 13.09 -10.44
CA ARG A 87 -4.53 12.93 -10.27
C ARG A 87 -4.99 11.48 -10.45
N LYS A 88 -4.33 10.73 -11.33
CA LYS A 88 -4.57 9.28 -11.55
C LYS A 88 -4.35 8.40 -10.31
N LYS A 89 -3.68 8.91 -9.27
CA LYS A 89 -3.45 8.18 -8.00
C LYS A 89 -4.62 8.32 -7.03
N ASN A 90 -5.58 9.19 -7.32
CA ASN A 90 -6.79 9.42 -6.54
C ASN A 90 -6.49 9.61 -5.03
N VAL A 91 -5.52 10.47 -4.71
CA VAL A 91 -5.13 10.74 -3.31
C VAL A 91 -6.29 11.32 -2.51
N ALA A 92 -7.18 12.08 -3.17
CA ALA A 92 -8.42 12.61 -2.61
C ALA A 92 -9.24 11.54 -1.87
N LEU A 93 -9.34 10.32 -2.43
CA LEU A 93 -10.07 9.22 -1.82
C LEU A 93 -9.60 8.90 -0.39
N ALA A 94 -8.30 9.02 -0.09
CA ALA A 94 -7.80 8.77 1.26
C ALA A 94 -8.34 9.81 2.26
N PHE A 95 -8.37 11.08 1.86
CA PHE A 95 -8.90 12.19 2.67
C PHE A 95 -10.42 12.11 2.80
N GLU A 96 -11.14 11.83 1.71
CA GLU A 96 -12.59 11.63 1.72
C GLU A 96 -12.99 10.46 2.63
N SER A 97 -12.23 9.36 2.62
CA SER A 97 -12.44 8.21 3.51
C SER A 97 -12.23 8.59 4.98
N PHE A 98 -11.18 9.35 5.27
CA PHE A 98 -10.91 9.82 6.63
C PHE A 98 -11.98 10.81 7.13
N ALA A 99 -12.42 11.73 6.28
CA ALA A 99 -13.52 12.64 6.58
C ALA A 99 -14.83 11.87 6.82
N PHE A 100 -15.12 10.85 6.01
CA PHE A 100 -16.27 9.97 6.23
C PHE A 100 -16.21 9.29 7.60
N LEU A 101 -15.05 8.73 7.96
CA LEU A 101 -14.81 8.12 9.27
C LEU A 101 -15.07 9.12 10.41
N LYS A 102 -14.52 10.34 10.32
CA LYS A 102 -14.71 11.40 11.31
C LYS A 102 -16.20 11.77 11.47
N ASN A 103 -16.90 11.97 10.36
CA ASN A 103 -18.32 12.37 10.36
C ASN A 103 -19.25 11.27 10.88
N HIS A 104 -18.82 10.02 10.83
CA HIS A 104 -19.57 8.85 11.31
C HIS A 104 -18.90 8.20 12.53
N TRP A 105 -18.12 8.96 13.31
CA TRP A 105 -17.30 8.43 14.40
C TRP A 105 -18.14 7.62 15.41
N SER A 106 -19.27 8.17 15.85
CA SER A 106 -20.12 7.53 16.88
C SER A 106 -20.78 6.22 16.42
N SER A 107 -20.97 6.02 15.12
CA SER A 107 -21.55 4.79 14.59
C SER A 107 -20.51 3.75 14.21
N LEU A 108 -19.30 4.18 13.83
CA LEU A 108 -18.22 3.28 13.38
C LEU A 108 -17.24 2.90 14.49
N ILE A 109 -17.03 3.75 15.49
CA ILE A 109 -16.04 3.55 16.56
C ILE A 109 -16.73 3.15 17.86
N HIS A 110 -16.25 2.06 18.43
CA HIS A 110 -16.73 1.49 19.68
C HIS A 110 -15.62 1.38 20.75
N ASN A 111 -14.37 1.72 20.39
CA ASN A 111 -13.26 1.77 21.32
C ASN A 111 -13.28 3.11 22.11
N PRO A 112 -13.57 3.10 23.42
CA PRO A 112 -13.68 4.32 24.22
C PRO A 112 -12.33 4.97 24.53
N SER A 113 -11.20 4.30 24.28
CA SER A 113 -9.86 4.80 24.59
C SER A 113 -9.27 5.73 23.52
N VAL A 114 -9.98 5.91 22.41
CA VAL A 114 -9.57 6.70 21.25
C VAL A 114 -10.68 7.70 20.91
N SER A 115 -10.34 8.97 20.78
CA SER A 115 -11.22 10.00 20.21
C SER A 115 -10.81 10.32 18.76
N HIS A 116 -11.64 11.04 18.01
CA HIS A 116 -11.26 11.44 16.67
C HIS A 116 -9.94 12.24 16.64
N SER A 117 -9.64 13.03 17.68
CA SER A 117 -8.46 13.91 17.72
C SER A 117 -7.17 13.13 17.98
N ASP A 118 -7.28 11.86 18.38
CA ASP A 118 -6.15 10.95 18.53
C ASP A 118 -5.68 10.36 17.20
N VAL A 119 -6.42 10.56 16.10
CA VAL A 119 -6.15 9.96 14.80
C VAL A 119 -5.70 11.02 13.79
N LEU A 120 -4.59 10.73 13.12
CA LEU A 120 -4.02 11.55 12.06
C LEU A 120 -4.06 10.81 10.71
N ILE A 121 -4.35 11.50 9.62
CA ILE A 121 -4.07 11.04 8.27
C ILE A 121 -2.87 11.79 7.70
N VAL A 122 -1.89 11.05 7.21
CA VAL A 122 -0.69 11.62 6.59
C VAL A 122 -0.65 11.18 5.15
N HIS A 123 -0.50 12.11 4.22
CA HIS A 123 -0.12 11.80 2.85
C HIS A 123 1.33 12.18 2.63
N MET A 124 2.12 11.27 2.06
CA MET A 124 3.45 11.58 1.54
C MET A 124 3.55 11.21 0.08
N GLY A 125 4.19 12.08 -0.69
CA GLY A 125 4.27 11.88 -2.12
C GLY A 125 5.46 12.51 -2.80
N GLY A 126 5.90 11.86 -3.88
CA GLY A 126 6.87 12.47 -4.80
C GLY A 126 6.28 13.74 -5.41
N TYR A 127 7.00 14.84 -5.23
CA TYR A 127 6.63 16.18 -5.65
C TYR A 127 7.81 16.84 -6.37
N ASP A 128 7.57 17.33 -7.59
CA ASP A 128 8.53 18.12 -8.35
C ASP A 128 7.88 19.45 -8.74
N SER A 129 8.45 20.57 -8.29
CA SER A 129 7.92 21.91 -8.57
C SER A 129 7.99 22.30 -10.04
N ARG A 130 8.74 21.55 -10.86
CA ARG A 130 8.82 21.73 -12.32
C ARG A 130 7.70 21.00 -13.06
N ILE A 131 6.99 20.09 -12.40
CA ILE A 131 5.86 19.37 -12.96
C ILE A 131 4.58 20.08 -12.54
N LEU A 132 3.93 20.77 -13.49
CA LEU A 132 2.73 21.57 -13.22
C LEU A 132 1.64 20.76 -12.51
N GLU A 133 1.40 19.52 -12.95
CA GLU A 133 0.41 18.64 -12.32
C GLU A 133 0.69 18.40 -10.82
N ASN A 134 1.96 18.28 -10.41
CA ASN A 134 2.31 18.04 -9.01
C ASN A 134 1.97 19.27 -8.14
N VAL A 135 2.24 20.47 -8.66
CA VAL A 135 1.96 21.74 -7.98
C VAL A 135 0.45 21.96 -7.85
N GLU A 136 -0.28 21.84 -8.96
CA GLU A 136 -1.73 22.02 -8.99
C GLU A 136 -2.43 21.00 -8.08
N TYR A 137 -2.09 19.72 -8.21
CA TYR A 137 -2.78 18.69 -7.44
C TYR A 137 -2.47 18.77 -5.95
N PHE A 138 -1.25 19.16 -5.55
CA PHE A 138 -0.95 19.46 -4.14
C PHE A 138 -1.86 20.58 -3.59
N ASN A 139 -2.07 21.66 -4.36
CA ASN A 139 -2.93 22.76 -3.95
C ASN A 139 -4.41 22.33 -3.90
N GLU A 140 -4.88 21.56 -4.88
CA GLU A 140 -6.23 20.96 -4.90
C GLU A 140 -6.47 20.10 -3.65
N LEU A 141 -5.52 19.24 -3.30
CA LEU A 141 -5.62 18.39 -2.11
C LEU A 141 -5.57 19.20 -0.80
N THR A 142 -4.78 20.27 -0.76
CA THR A 142 -4.73 21.17 0.40
C THR A 142 -6.09 21.84 0.61
N HIS A 143 -6.71 22.34 -0.48
CA HIS A 143 -8.04 22.93 -0.41
C HIS A 143 -9.11 21.89 -0.03
N LEU A 144 -9.06 20.69 -0.62
CA LEU A 144 -9.97 19.59 -0.28
C LEU A 144 -9.94 19.26 1.22
N VAL A 145 -8.74 19.24 1.82
CA VAL A 145 -8.58 18.98 3.26
C VAL A 145 -9.25 20.05 4.13
N GLU A 146 -9.26 21.31 3.68
CA GLU A 146 -10.01 22.41 4.32
C GLU A 146 -11.52 22.23 4.14
N GLU A 147 -11.97 21.95 2.90
CA GLU A 147 -13.39 21.71 2.58
C GLU A 147 -13.99 20.53 3.35
N LEU A 148 -13.19 19.49 3.58
CA LEU A 148 -13.57 18.30 4.35
C LEU A 148 -13.51 18.53 5.87
N GLU A 149 -13.10 19.71 6.34
CA GLU A 149 -12.95 20.05 7.75
C GLU A 149 -12.02 19.09 8.53
N ILE A 150 -10.95 18.62 7.88
CA ILE A 150 -9.95 17.70 8.47
C ILE A 150 -8.54 18.29 8.52
N ALA A 151 -8.37 19.59 8.26
CA ALA A 151 -7.06 20.26 8.21
C ALA A 151 -6.21 20.09 9.49
N GLU A 152 -6.83 20.04 10.66
CA GLU A 152 -6.10 19.81 11.93
C GLU A 152 -5.58 18.37 12.08
N GLN A 153 -6.09 17.44 11.28
CA GLN A 153 -5.80 16.02 11.36
C GLN A 153 -5.14 15.46 10.09
N ALA A 154 -4.86 16.32 9.11
CA ALA A 154 -4.32 15.93 7.82
C ALA A 154 -2.97 16.61 7.58
N VAL A 155 -1.94 15.81 7.30
CA VAL A 155 -0.59 16.30 7.01
C VAL A 155 -0.20 15.90 5.59
N LEU A 156 0.17 16.86 4.74
CA LEU A 156 0.65 16.62 3.38
C LEU A 156 2.16 16.88 3.29
N LEU A 157 2.93 15.83 3.08
CA LEU A 157 4.39 15.87 2.97
C LEU A 157 4.84 15.76 1.53
N ARG A 158 5.77 16.63 1.11
CA ARG A 158 6.34 16.67 -0.24
C ARG A 158 7.73 16.07 -0.24
N SER A 159 7.97 15.06 -1.08
CA SER A 159 9.28 14.47 -1.36
C SER A 159 10.10 14.17 -0.09
N VAL A 160 9.59 13.25 0.73
CA VAL A 160 10.31 12.84 1.96
C VAL A 160 11.53 11.96 1.64
N PRO A 161 12.63 12.09 2.40
CA PRO A 161 13.76 11.16 2.33
C PRO A 161 13.35 9.71 2.63
N SER A 162 14.10 8.74 2.10
CA SER A 162 13.78 7.31 2.23
C SER A 162 13.72 6.80 3.67
N ASN A 163 14.59 7.29 4.55
CA ASN A 163 14.53 6.95 5.99
C ASN A 163 13.25 7.47 6.65
N LEU A 164 12.82 8.68 6.30
CA LEU A 164 11.58 9.27 6.80
C LEU A 164 10.35 8.53 6.25
N LYS A 165 10.39 8.10 4.98
CA LYS A 165 9.36 7.22 4.39
C LYS A 165 9.21 5.93 5.19
N CYS A 166 10.31 5.24 5.50
CA CYS A 166 10.28 4.01 6.27
C CYS A 166 9.70 4.23 7.67
N LEU A 167 10.10 5.32 8.33
CA LEU A 167 9.61 5.68 9.66
C LEU A 167 8.10 6.01 9.65
N LEU A 168 7.63 6.75 8.65
CA LEU A 168 6.19 7.04 8.45
C LEU A 168 5.40 5.75 8.26
N ILE A 169 5.88 4.83 7.43
CA ILE A 169 5.27 3.51 7.27
C ILE A 169 5.24 2.79 8.62
N ALA A 170 6.37 2.68 9.32
CA ALA A 170 6.44 2.00 10.61
C ALA A 170 5.54 2.62 11.68
N ALA A 171 5.29 3.93 11.65
CA ALA A 171 4.38 4.63 12.55
C ALA A 171 2.89 4.41 12.21
N SER A 172 2.58 4.01 10.97
CA SER A 172 1.19 3.88 10.53
C SER A 172 0.48 2.69 11.19
N THR A 173 -0.81 2.87 11.45
CA THR A 173 -1.76 1.80 11.79
C THR A 173 -2.07 0.96 10.55
N ALA A 174 -2.26 1.61 9.40
CA ALA A 174 -2.40 0.97 8.10
C ALA A 174 -2.02 1.96 6.99
N VAL A 175 -1.60 1.43 5.84
CA VAL A 175 -1.38 2.22 4.62
C VAL A 175 -2.63 2.20 3.76
N ILE A 176 -3.14 3.38 3.42
CA ILE A 176 -4.28 3.59 2.52
C ILE A 176 -3.73 3.83 1.11
N TYR A 177 -3.81 2.81 0.25
CA TYR A 177 -3.30 2.84 -1.10
C TYR A 177 -4.44 3.00 -2.10
N THR A 178 -4.64 4.20 -2.62
CA THR A 178 -5.78 4.59 -3.47
C THR A 178 -5.67 4.35 -4.99
N PRO A 179 -4.49 4.13 -5.61
CA PRO A 179 -4.42 3.95 -7.06
C PRO A 179 -5.15 2.70 -7.55
N GLU A 180 -5.88 2.86 -8.65
CA GLU A 180 -6.47 1.76 -9.40
C GLU A 180 -5.59 1.34 -10.58
N ASN A 181 -5.73 0.09 -11.02
CA ASN A 181 -5.09 -0.43 -12.24
C ASN A 181 -3.57 -0.25 -12.26
N GLU A 182 -2.91 -0.22 -11.10
CA GLU A 182 -1.46 -0.18 -11.04
C GLU A 182 -0.91 -1.55 -11.43
N HIS A 183 0.16 -1.59 -12.21
CA HIS A 183 0.72 -2.81 -12.77
C HIS A 183 1.15 -3.83 -11.71
N PHE A 184 1.79 -3.40 -10.62
CA PHE A 184 2.28 -4.33 -9.60
C PHE A 184 2.12 -3.85 -8.15
N GLY A 185 2.19 -2.55 -7.86
CA GLY A 185 2.00 -2.06 -6.50
C GLY A 185 3.20 -2.33 -5.58
N ILE A 186 4.38 -1.79 -5.94
CA ILE A 186 5.59 -1.86 -5.09
C ILE A 186 5.36 -1.21 -3.72
N VAL A 187 4.60 -0.10 -3.66
CA VAL A 187 4.33 0.62 -2.41
C VAL A 187 3.58 -0.25 -1.38
N PRO A 188 2.49 -0.97 -1.75
CA PRO A 188 1.91 -2.00 -0.89
C PRO A 188 2.94 -3.00 -0.35
N LEU A 189 3.83 -3.53 -1.18
CA LEU A 189 4.84 -4.50 -0.74
C LEU A 189 5.86 -3.90 0.23
N GLU A 190 6.28 -2.65 0.05
CA GLU A 190 7.16 -1.96 0.99
C GLU A 190 6.49 -1.78 2.36
N ALA A 191 5.20 -1.41 2.37
CA ALA A 191 4.42 -1.30 3.59
C ALA A 191 4.27 -2.64 4.31
N MET A 192 3.91 -3.68 3.54
CA MET A 192 3.76 -5.04 4.04
C MET A 192 5.09 -5.60 4.57
N PHE A 193 6.21 -5.33 3.89
CA PHE A 193 7.54 -5.70 4.36
C PHE A 193 7.91 -4.99 5.67
N LEU A 194 7.52 -3.74 5.87
CA LEU A 194 7.69 -3.03 7.14
C LEU A 194 6.63 -3.41 8.19
N GLY A 195 5.87 -4.48 7.94
CA GLY A 195 4.94 -5.05 8.91
C GLY A 195 3.67 -4.25 9.05
N ARG A 196 3.19 -3.61 7.97
CA ARG A 196 1.99 -2.80 7.99
C ARG A 196 0.92 -3.31 7.03
N PRO A 197 -0.33 -3.44 7.50
CA PRO A 197 -1.42 -3.82 6.62
C PRO A 197 -1.73 -2.72 5.63
N VAL A 198 -2.25 -3.11 4.47
CA VAL A 198 -2.62 -2.21 3.39
C VAL A 198 -4.12 -2.29 3.13
N VAL A 199 -4.77 -1.13 3.05
CA VAL A 199 -6.14 -0.99 2.56
C VAL A 199 -6.05 -0.43 1.14
N ALA A 200 -6.58 -1.16 0.18
CA ALA A 200 -6.50 -0.77 -1.23
C ALA A 200 -7.76 -1.16 -1.99
N PRO A 201 -8.06 -0.51 -3.12
CA PRO A 201 -9.04 -1.01 -4.05
C PRO A 201 -8.64 -2.39 -4.61
N ASP A 202 -9.64 -3.26 -4.82
CA ASP A 202 -9.48 -4.59 -5.41
C ASP A 202 -9.26 -4.45 -6.93
N SER A 203 -8.06 -4.01 -7.32
CA SER A 203 -7.68 -3.80 -8.72
C SER A 203 -6.16 -3.88 -8.88
N GLY A 204 -5.70 -4.31 -10.06
CA GLY A 204 -4.29 -4.32 -10.43
C GLY A 204 -3.39 -5.08 -9.46
N GLY A 205 -2.21 -4.52 -9.19
CA GLY A 205 -1.20 -5.05 -8.27
C GLY A 205 -1.69 -5.32 -6.84
N PRO A 206 -2.45 -4.41 -6.19
CA PRO A 206 -3.06 -4.69 -4.90
C PRO A 206 -3.85 -6.01 -4.81
N ARG A 207 -4.64 -6.35 -5.84
CA ARG A 207 -5.40 -7.63 -5.91
C ARG A 207 -4.49 -8.85 -5.83
N GLU A 208 -3.25 -8.74 -6.31
CA GLU A 208 -2.29 -9.85 -6.34
C GLU A 208 -1.37 -9.89 -5.11
N THR A 209 -1.12 -8.74 -4.50
CA THR A 209 -0.12 -8.58 -3.44
C THR A 209 -0.73 -8.62 -2.04
N ILE A 210 -2.03 -8.29 -1.90
CA ILE A 210 -2.74 -8.27 -0.61
C ILE A 210 -3.63 -9.49 -0.51
N ILE A 211 -3.50 -10.24 0.59
CA ILE A 211 -4.45 -11.29 0.96
C ILE A 211 -5.54 -10.63 1.81
N ASP A 212 -6.73 -10.45 1.23
CA ASP A 212 -7.86 -9.81 1.89
C ASP A 212 -8.14 -10.42 3.27
N GLN A 213 -8.42 -9.55 4.25
CA GLN A 213 -8.66 -9.85 5.65
C GLN A 213 -7.52 -10.56 6.39
N GLN A 214 -6.36 -10.78 5.77
CA GLN A 214 -5.20 -11.40 6.39
C GLN A 214 -3.99 -10.48 6.46
N THR A 215 -3.67 -9.77 5.37
CA THR A 215 -2.53 -8.82 5.28
C THR A 215 -2.99 -7.38 5.05
N GLY A 216 -4.30 -7.15 5.10
CA GLY A 216 -4.93 -5.90 4.70
C GLY A 216 -6.39 -6.09 4.32
N PHE A 217 -6.97 -5.10 3.64
CA PHE A 217 -8.33 -5.16 3.12
C PHE A 217 -8.37 -4.70 1.67
N LEU A 218 -9.09 -5.46 0.85
CA LEU A 218 -9.39 -5.10 -0.54
C LEU A 218 -10.81 -4.53 -0.63
N CYS A 219 -10.92 -3.27 -1.03
CA CYS A 219 -12.21 -2.63 -1.27
C CYS A 219 -12.74 -3.09 -2.63
N PRO A 220 -13.90 -3.75 -2.70
CA PRO A 220 -14.44 -4.22 -3.97
C PRO A 220 -14.60 -3.07 -4.96
N ILE A 221 -14.08 -3.24 -6.18
CA ILE A 221 -14.38 -2.38 -7.32
C ILE A 221 -15.15 -3.22 -8.33
N HIS A 222 -16.35 -2.78 -8.69
CA HIS A 222 -17.11 -3.47 -9.73
C HIS A 222 -16.55 -3.09 -11.10
N GLU A 223 -15.96 -4.06 -11.81
CA GLU A 223 -15.33 -3.86 -13.14
C GLU A 223 -16.27 -3.22 -14.18
N ASN A 224 -17.59 -3.28 -13.97
CA ASN A 224 -18.62 -2.73 -14.85
C ASN A 224 -19.40 -1.54 -14.26
N LYS A 225 -19.00 -1.03 -13.09
CA LYS A 225 -19.65 0.12 -12.46
C LYS A 225 -18.59 1.00 -11.85
N LEU A 226 -18.40 2.20 -12.40
CA LEU A 226 -17.64 3.25 -11.72
C LEU A 226 -18.31 3.50 -10.37
N LEU A 227 -17.72 2.97 -9.30
CA LEU A 227 -18.12 3.33 -7.96
C LEU A 227 -17.81 4.81 -7.79
N LYS A 228 -18.74 5.55 -7.21
CA LYS A 228 -18.45 6.93 -6.84
C LYS A 228 -17.42 6.90 -5.71
N ASN A 229 -16.50 7.86 -5.69
CA ASN A 229 -15.54 8.01 -4.60
C ASN A 229 -16.23 7.94 -3.22
N SER A 230 -17.45 8.48 -3.08
CA SER A 230 -18.22 8.41 -1.84
C SER A 230 -18.57 6.98 -1.37
N GLU A 231 -18.83 6.05 -2.29
CA GLU A 231 -19.10 4.64 -1.96
C GLU A 231 -17.80 3.91 -1.59
N VAL A 232 -16.71 4.18 -2.29
CA VAL A 232 -15.39 3.60 -1.95
C VAL A 232 -14.89 4.15 -0.62
N ALA A 233 -15.09 5.45 -0.38
CA ALA A 233 -14.67 6.14 0.83
C ALA A 233 -15.34 5.57 2.08
N SER A 234 -16.64 5.23 2.01
CA SER A 234 -17.34 4.63 3.15
C SER A 234 -16.83 3.22 3.48
N HIS A 235 -16.48 2.42 2.47
CA HIS A 235 -15.85 1.11 2.67
C HIS A 235 -14.46 1.23 3.30
N ILE A 236 -13.62 2.13 2.76
CA ILE A 236 -12.27 2.37 3.32
C ILE A 236 -12.40 2.88 4.76
N ALA A 237 -13.32 3.80 5.05
CA ALA A 237 -13.61 4.25 6.41
C ALA A 237 -14.02 3.09 7.33
N GLY A 238 -14.84 2.17 6.84
CA GLY A 238 -15.20 0.93 7.56
C GLY A 238 -14.02 -0.01 7.81
N PHE A 239 -13.00 -0.01 6.95
CA PHE A 239 -11.76 -0.74 7.23
C PHE A 239 -10.87 -0.01 8.24
N MET A 240 -10.78 1.32 8.16
CA MET A 240 -10.07 2.14 9.14
C MET A 240 -10.68 1.97 10.55
N SER A 241 -12.00 1.91 10.66
CA SER A 241 -12.68 1.70 11.94
C SER A 241 -12.35 0.34 12.57
N LYS A 242 -12.17 -0.72 11.78
CA LYS A 242 -11.73 -2.04 12.30
C LYS A 242 -10.39 -1.93 13.02
N PHE A 243 -9.42 -1.20 12.46
CA PHE A 243 -8.13 -1.00 13.11
C PHE A 243 -8.20 -0.13 14.37
N ILE A 244 -9.13 0.82 14.43
CA ILE A 244 -9.34 1.65 15.63
C ILE A 244 -10.03 0.82 16.74
N ASN A 245 -10.98 -0.02 16.36
CA ASN A 245 -11.76 -0.84 17.28
C ASN A 245 -10.97 -2.03 17.84
N ASP A 246 -10.01 -2.56 17.07
CA ASP A 246 -9.12 -3.65 17.47
C ASP A 246 -7.64 -3.21 17.36
N PRO A 247 -7.04 -2.74 18.48
CA PRO A 247 -5.64 -2.30 18.50
C PRO A 247 -4.62 -3.37 18.08
N GLU A 248 -4.95 -4.66 18.23
CA GLU A 248 -4.02 -5.76 17.89
C GLU A 248 -4.09 -6.14 16.41
N LEU A 249 -5.14 -5.71 15.69
CA LEU A 249 -5.36 -6.06 14.30
C LEU A 249 -4.21 -5.63 13.39
N SER A 250 -3.74 -4.38 13.57
CA SER A 250 -2.63 -3.84 12.77
C SER A 250 -1.36 -4.67 12.94
N LYS A 251 -1.03 -5.04 14.19
CA LYS A 251 0.14 -5.85 14.53
C LYS A 251 0.02 -7.27 13.98
N THR A 252 -1.15 -7.88 14.10
CA THR A 252 -1.41 -9.25 13.64
C THR A 252 -1.37 -9.35 12.12
N MET A 253 -2.08 -8.47 11.41
CA MET A 253 -2.04 -8.41 9.95
C MET A 253 -0.66 -8.02 9.46
N GLY A 254 0.00 -7.06 10.11
CA GLY A 254 1.33 -6.61 9.79
C GLY A 254 2.38 -7.73 9.81
N LYS A 255 2.34 -8.60 10.84
CA LYS A 255 3.20 -9.79 10.88
C LYS A 255 2.97 -10.70 9.67
N ARG A 256 1.71 -11.02 9.36
CA ARG A 256 1.34 -11.84 8.20
C ARG A 256 1.77 -11.18 6.89
N SER A 257 1.64 -9.85 6.78
CA SER A 257 2.09 -9.07 5.64
C SER A 257 3.58 -9.24 5.38
N HIS A 258 4.41 -9.14 6.43
CA HIS A 258 5.85 -9.32 6.29
C HIS A 258 6.20 -10.74 5.83
N GLU A 259 5.63 -11.76 6.49
CA GLU A 259 5.83 -13.16 6.14
C GLU A 259 5.42 -13.44 4.70
N HIS A 260 4.28 -12.89 4.26
CA HIS A 260 3.80 -13.02 2.88
C HIS A 260 4.80 -12.42 1.87
N VAL A 261 5.35 -11.23 2.15
CA VAL A 261 6.35 -10.58 1.27
C VAL A 261 7.62 -11.40 1.18
N VAL A 262 8.17 -11.84 2.31
CA VAL A 262 9.40 -12.63 2.35
C VAL A 262 9.23 -13.96 1.59
N GLN A 263 8.08 -14.60 1.72
CA GLN A 263 7.81 -15.89 1.07
C GLN A 263 7.59 -15.78 -0.44
N ASN A 264 6.90 -14.73 -0.92
CA ASN A 264 6.39 -14.69 -2.30
C ASN A 264 7.07 -13.66 -3.21
N PHE A 265 7.67 -12.61 -2.63
CA PHE A 265 8.18 -11.47 -3.37
C PHE A 265 9.66 -11.16 -3.07
N SER A 266 10.36 -12.01 -2.31
CA SER A 266 11.79 -11.86 -2.06
C SER A 266 12.66 -12.24 -3.26
N THR A 267 13.95 -11.85 -3.21
CA THR A 267 14.96 -12.31 -4.17
C THR A 267 15.01 -13.83 -4.28
N GLU A 268 14.82 -14.54 -3.16
CA GLU A 268 14.79 -15.99 -3.14
C GLU A 268 13.54 -16.55 -3.84
N ALA A 269 12.37 -15.97 -3.58
CA ALA A 269 11.13 -16.33 -4.27
C ALA A 269 11.24 -16.11 -5.78
N PHE A 270 11.79 -14.96 -6.19
CA PHE A 270 12.08 -14.64 -7.60
C PHE A 270 12.98 -15.68 -8.25
N ARG A 271 14.12 -16.02 -7.62
CA ARG A 271 15.07 -17.00 -8.15
C ARG A 271 14.44 -18.37 -8.35
N LYS A 272 13.63 -18.83 -7.39
CA LYS A 272 12.89 -20.09 -7.49
C LYS A 272 11.92 -20.08 -8.67
N GLN A 273 11.09 -19.04 -8.79
CA GLN A 273 10.14 -18.90 -9.90
C GLN A 273 10.86 -18.82 -11.25
N PHE A 274 11.94 -18.05 -11.34
CA PHE A 274 12.71 -17.89 -12.55
C PHE A 274 13.39 -19.19 -12.99
N ALA A 275 13.94 -19.97 -12.05
CA ALA A 275 14.53 -21.27 -12.35
C ALA A 275 13.50 -22.27 -12.93
N VAL A 276 12.27 -22.27 -12.39
CA VAL A 276 11.17 -23.08 -12.94
C VAL A 276 10.83 -22.65 -14.37
N ILE A 277 10.74 -21.35 -14.63
CA ILE A 277 10.47 -20.83 -15.98
C ILE A 277 11.56 -21.27 -16.97
N LEU A 278 12.84 -21.17 -16.59
CA LEU A 278 13.94 -21.61 -17.45
C LEU A 278 13.92 -23.12 -17.73
N GLN A 279 13.57 -23.93 -16.74
CA GLN A 279 13.43 -25.39 -16.92
C GLN A 279 12.28 -25.72 -17.88
N ASP A 280 11.14 -25.02 -17.76
CA ASP A 280 10.02 -25.14 -18.70
C ASP A 280 10.45 -24.81 -20.13
N THR A 281 11.19 -23.71 -20.33
CA THR A 281 11.69 -23.29 -21.65
C THR A 281 12.61 -24.34 -22.26
N LEU A 282 13.61 -24.81 -21.50
CA LEU A 282 14.60 -25.79 -21.98
C LEU A 282 13.97 -27.17 -22.29
N SER A 283 12.85 -27.50 -21.64
CA SER A 283 12.14 -28.77 -21.88
C SER A 283 11.35 -28.76 -23.19
N ILE A 284 10.86 -27.58 -23.62
CA ILE A 284 10.16 -27.40 -24.89
C ILE A 284 11.12 -27.58 -26.07
N ASP A 285 12.33 -27.04 -25.98
CA ASP A 285 13.34 -27.17 -27.04
C ASP A 285 13.77 -28.63 -27.27
N LYS A 286 13.79 -29.45 -26.22
CA LYS A 286 14.12 -30.89 -26.32
C LYS A 286 13.01 -31.75 -26.93
N GLN A 287 11.77 -31.26 -27.01
CA GLN A 287 10.67 -31.97 -27.68
C GLN A 287 10.52 -31.60 -29.17
N LEU A 288 11.14 -30.50 -29.58
CA LEU A 288 11.07 -29.96 -30.95
C LEU A 288 12.33 -30.26 -31.79
N GLY A 289 13.39 -30.79 -31.18
CA GLY A 289 14.63 -31.27 -31.84
C GLY A 289 14.71 -32.77 -31.91
#